data_AF-A0A3D1H2Y8-F1
#
_entry.id   AF-A0A3D1H2Y8-F1
#
_cell.length_a   1.000
_cell.length_b   1.000
_cell.length_c   1.000
_cell.angle_alpha   90.00
_cell.angle_beta   90.00
_cell.angle_gamma   90.00
#
_symmetry.space_group_name_H-M   'P 1'
#
loop_
_entity.id
_entity.type
_entity.pdbx_description
1 polymer ?
#
loop_
_entity_poly.entity_id
_entity_poly.type
_entity_poly.pdbx_seq_one_letter_code
_entity_poly.pdbx_strand_id
1 'polypeptide(L)'
;MKKTFKANTNPHGEHRAYVVTGQYEKVMPMDIMPQQLIKSIIAKDLEQMENLGIYEVIEEDMALCEFVCTSKIDVQRVLSEGLELMAEES
;
A
#
# COMPACT_ATOMS: atom_id res chain seq x y z
N MET A 1 16.97 18.86 -24.14
CA MET A 1 17.66 18.11 -23.08
C MET A 1 16.67 17.11 -22.48
N LYS A 2 16.59 15.87 -23.01
CA LYS A 2 15.67 14.83 -22.50
C LYS A 2 16.33 14.18 -21.27
N LYS A 3 15.79 14.42 -20.07
CA LYS A 3 16.17 13.66 -18.88
C LYS A 3 15.57 12.26 -19.02
N THR A 4 16.40 11.29 -19.37
CA THR A 4 16.06 9.86 -19.35
C THR A 4 16.03 9.41 -17.89
N PHE A 5 14.83 9.36 -17.30
CA PHE A 5 14.64 8.68 -16.01
C PHE A 5 14.74 7.17 -16.24
N LYS A 6 15.86 6.56 -15.84
CA LYS A 6 15.93 5.10 -15.63
C LYS A 6 15.25 4.80 -14.30
N ALA A 7 13.94 4.59 -14.30
CA ALA A 7 13.26 4.03 -13.14
C ALA A 7 13.65 2.55 -13.03
N ASN A 8 14.32 2.15 -11.94
CA ASN A 8 14.53 0.75 -11.59
C ASN A 8 13.73 0.42 -10.32
N THR A 9 13.08 -0.74 -10.33
CA THR A 9 12.33 -1.29 -9.19
C THR A 9 13.10 -2.43 -8.52
N ASN A 10 14.44 -2.38 -8.53
CA ASN A 10 15.26 -3.47 -7.98
C ASN A 10 15.15 -3.54 -6.44
N PRO A 11 14.76 -4.71 -5.87
CA PRO A 11 14.83 -4.96 -4.44
C PRO A 11 16.27 -5.33 -4.07
N HIS A 12 17.09 -4.33 -3.74
CA HIS A 12 18.48 -4.53 -3.29
C HIS A 12 18.60 -5.13 -1.86
N GLY A 13 17.89 -6.22 -1.56
CA GLY A 13 18.31 -7.19 -0.54
C GLY A 13 18.02 -6.92 0.94
N GLU A 14 17.14 -5.97 1.31
CA GLU A 14 16.73 -5.82 2.72
C GLU A 14 15.26 -5.36 2.88
N HIS A 15 14.54 -5.91 3.86
CA HIS A 15 13.22 -5.41 4.27
C HIS A 15 13.39 -4.00 4.84
N ARG A 16 12.82 -3.00 4.17
CA ARG A 16 12.85 -1.60 4.64
C ARG A 16 11.70 -1.36 5.60
N ALA A 17 11.96 -0.55 6.63
CA ALA A 17 10.89 -0.05 7.49
C ALA A 17 9.82 0.66 6.63
N TYR A 18 8.55 0.46 6.98
CA TYR A 18 7.44 1.18 6.36
C TYR A 18 7.53 2.66 6.73
N VAL A 19 7.75 3.54 5.75
CA VAL A 19 7.90 4.99 6.00
C VAL A 19 6.64 5.73 5.55
N VAL A 20 5.97 6.35 6.50
CA VAL A 20 4.74 7.13 6.32
C VAL A 20 5.12 8.53 5.81
N THR A 21 5.23 8.71 4.49
CA THR A 21 5.71 9.97 3.87
C THR A 21 4.63 10.78 3.14
N GLY A 22 3.41 10.25 3.07
CA GLY A 22 2.29 10.89 2.38
C GLY A 22 2.36 10.74 0.85
N GLN A 23 3.04 9.71 0.36
CA GLN A 23 3.27 9.52 -1.07
C GLN A 23 2.08 8.89 -1.78
N TYR A 24 1.35 8.01 -1.09
CA TYR A 24 0.23 7.27 -1.66
C TYR A 24 -0.95 8.21 -1.92
N GLU A 25 -1.21 9.15 -1.00
CA GLU A 25 -2.26 10.16 -1.09
C GLU A 25 -2.14 11.07 -2.32
N LYS A 26 -0.94 11.19 -2.92
CA LYS A 26 -0.71 12.00 -4.13
C LYS A 26 -1.12 11.30 -5.42
N VAL A 27 -1.22 9.97 -5.39
CA VAL A 27 -1.51 9.13 -6.56
C VAL A 27 -2.82 8.36 -6.43
N MET A 28 -3.38 8.31 -5.22
CA MET A 28 -4.67 7.70 -4.95
C MET A 28 -5.80 8.62 -5.41
N PRO A 29 -6.66 8.18 -6.35
CA PRO A 29 -7.78 9.00 -6.83
C PRO A 29 -9.02 8.92 -5.92
N MET A 30 -9.08 7.93 -5.02
CA MET A 30 -10.20 7.71 -4.10
C MET A 30 -10.03 8.52 -2.81
N ASP A 31 -11.15 8.86 -2.16
CA ASP A 31 -11.18 9.58 -0.89
C ASP A 31 -10.96 8.63 0.29
N ILE A 32 -9.77 8.03 0.33
CA ILE A 32 -9.35 7.11 1.40
C ILE A 32 -7.96 7.50 1.89
N MET A 33 -7.55 6.92 3.02
CA MET A 33 -6.19 7.08 3.55
C MET A 33 -5.34 5.85 3.24
N PRO A 34 -4.83 5.68 2.00
CA PRO A 34 -4.19 4.44 1.57
C PRO A 34 -2.95 4.10 2.40
N GLN A 35 -2.21 5.10 2.87
CA GLN A 35 -1.02 4.86 3.69
C GLN A 35 -1.37 4.44 5.12
N GLN A 36 -2.48 4.92 5.67
CA GLN A 36 -2.95 4.46 6.98
C GLN A 36 -3.55 3.06 6.88
N LEU A 37 -4.27 2.76 5.79
CA LEU A 37 -4.84 1.44 5.53
C LEU A 37 -3.74 0.38 5.41
N ILE A 38 -2.71 0.63 4.62
CA ILE A 38 -1.58 -0.31 4.50
C ILE A 38 -0.83 -0.46 5.83
N LYS A 39 -0.72 0.62 6.61
CA LYS A 39 -0.13 0.56 7.95
C LYS A 39 -0.98 -0.29 8.92
N SER A 40 -2.31 -0.18 8.89
CA SER A 40 -3.19 -0.98 9.75
C SER A 40 -3.18 -2.46 9.35
N ILE A 41 -3.09 -2.77 8.05
CA ILE A 41 -2.92 -4.14 7.56
C ILE A 41 -1.61 -4.75 8.06
N ILE A 42 -0.49 -4.03 7.94
CA ILE A 42 0.81 -4.51 8.47
C ILE A 42 0.77 -4.70 9.99
N ALA A 43 0.04 -3.83 10.70
CA ALA A 43 -0.16 -3.94 12.15
C ALA A 43 -1.19 -5.02 12.54
N LYS A 44 -1.91 -5.60 11.56
CA LYS A 44 -3.02 -6.54 11.75
C LYS A 44 -4.13 -5.99 12.65
N ASP A 45 -4.42 -4.70 12.52
CA ASP A 45 -5.45 -4.00 13.28
C ASP A 45 -6.78 -4.01 12.51
N LEU A 46 -7.63 -5.01 12.79
CA LEU A 46 -8.89 -5.27 12.06
C LEU A 46 -9.86 -4.08 12.15
N GLU A 47 -10.05 -3.52 13.35
CA GLU A 47 -10.95 -2.39 13.59
C GLU A 47 -10.53 -1.17 12.75
N GLN A 48 -9.23 -0.89 12.72
CA GLN A 48 -8.71 0.19 11.89
C GLN A 48 -8.80 -0.10 10.39
N MET A 49 -8.62 -1.35 9.95
CA MET A 49 -8.80 -1.70 8.54
C MET A 49 -10.25 -1.47 8.08
N GLU A 50 -11.23 -1.86 8.88
CA GLU A 50 -12.64 -1.65 8.58
C GLU A 50 -12.98 -0.14 8.55
N ASN A 51 -12.56 0.61 9.58
CA ASN A 51 -12.77 2.06 9.65
C ASN A 51 -12.13 2.85 8.50
N LEU A 52 -11.06 2.30 7.91
CA LEU A 52 -10.35 2.91 6.78
C LEU A 52 -10.87 2.43 5.41
N GLY A 53 -11.90 1.60 5.38
CA GLY A 53 -12.58 1.17 4.15
C GLY A 53 -11.84 0.08 3.38
N ILE A 54 -11.29 -0.93 4.05
CA ILE A 54 -10.58 -2.05 3.38
C ILE A 54 -11.40 -2.73 2.28
N TYR A 55 -12.72 -2.78 2.41
CA TYR A 55 -13.64 -3.37 1.41
C TYR A 55 -13.95 -2.47 0.22
N GLU A 56 -13.55 -1.20 0.25
CA GLU A 56 -13.81 -0.24 -0.82
C GLU A 56 -12.75 -0.27 -1.91
N VAL A 57 -11.69 -1.04 -1.70
CA VAL A 57 -10.51 -1.10 -2.59
C VAL A 57 -10.19 -2.51 -3.01
N ILE A 58 -9.61 -2.64 -4.20
CA ILE A 58 -9.00 -3.89 -4.69
C ILE A 58 -7.50 -3.68 -4.94
N GLU A 59 -6.77 -4.76 -5.16
CA GLU A 59 -5.33 -4.73 -5.39
C GLU A 59 -4.93 -3.77 -6.52
N GLU A 60 -5.66 -3.80 -7.64
CA GLU A 60 -5.36 -2.98 -8.81
C GLU A 60 -5.42 -1.48 -8.53
N ASP A 61 -6.25 -1.04 -7.57
CA ASP A 61 -6.34 0.37 -7.17
C ASP A 61 -5.05 0.85 -6.49
N MET A 62 -4.30 -0.06 -5.87
CA MET A 62 -3.07 0.22 -5.14
C MET A 62 -1.81 0.09 -6.02
N ALA A 63 -1.95 -0.29 -7.30
CA ALA A 63 -0.82 -0.45 -8.22
C ALA A 63 0.03 0.83 -8.38
N LEU A 64 -0.62 2.00 -8.42
CA LEU A 64 0.09 3.28 -8.47
C LEU A 64 0.82 3.59 -7.16
N CYS A 65 0.21 3.26 -6.01
CA CYS A 65 0.81 3.40 -4.69
C CYS A 65 2.06 2.53 -4.56
N GLU A 66 2.02 1.30 -5.06
CA GLU A 66 3.19 0.41 -5.12
C GLU A 66 4.30 0.97 -6.00
N PHE A 67 3.96 1.47 -7.18
CA PHE A 67 4.92 2.03 -8.13
C PHE A 67 5.72 3.21 -7.53
N VAL A 68 5.05 4.09 -6.79
CA VAL A 68 5.69 5.25 -6.15
C VAL A 68 6.31 4.95 -4.79
N CYS A 69 6.07 3.77 -4.21
CA CYS A 69 6.56 3.39 -2.90
C CYS A 69 8.10 3.45 -2.80
N THR A 70 8.62 4.29 -1.89
CA THR A 70 10.05 4.35 -1.58
C THR A 70 10.56 3.16 -0.78
N SER A 71 9.69 2.53 0.03
CA SER A 71 10.04 1.36 0.83
C SER A 71 10.14 0.08 0.00
N LYS A 72 9.65 0.08 -1.26
CA LYS A 72 9.60 -1.08 -2.16
C LYS A 72 8.83 -2.26 -1.56
N ILE A 73 7.71 -1.94 -0.93
CA ILE A 73 6.79 -2.91 -0.35
C ILE A 73 5.79 -3.28 -1.45
N ASP A 74 5.46 -4.56 -1.51
CA ASP A 74 4.43 -5.11 -2.39
C ASP A 74 3.06 -4.76 -1.82
N VAL A 75 2.56 -3.57 -2.16
CA VAL A 75 1.35 -2.99 -1.57
C VAL A 75 0.12 -3.80 -1.96
N GLN A 76 0.09 -4.31 -3.19
CA GLN A 76 -0.98 -5.18 -3.68
C GLN A 76 -1.07 -6.45 -2.83
N ARG A 77 0.06 -7.14 -2.64
CA ARG A 77 0.11 -8.34 -1.80
C ARG A 77 -0.30 -8.07 -0.35
N VAL A 78 0.14 -6.94 0.21
CA VAL A 78 -0.25 -6.56 1.58
C VAL A 78 -1.77 -6.40 1.66
N LEU A 79 -2.40 -5.76 0.67
CA LEU A 79 -3.86 -5.62 0.65
C LEU A 79 -4.57 -6.98 0.54
N SER A 80 -4.11 -7.88 -0.32
CA SER A 80 -4.67 -9.25 -0.42
C SER A 80 -4.60 -9.99 0.93
N GLU A 81 -3.44 -9.92 1.61
CA GLU A 81 -3.26 -10.53 2.95
C GLU A 81 -4.20 -9.89 3.98
N GLY A 82 -4.45 -8.58 3.89
CA GLY A 82 -5.44 -7.88 4.73
C GLY A 82 -6.88 -8.33 4.49
N LEU A 83 -7.28 -8.49 3.21
CA LEU A 83 -8.62 -8.97 2.85
C LEU A 83 -8.85 -10.42 3.29
N GLU A 84 -7.84 -11.29 3.16
CA GLU A 84 -7.88 -12.66 3.66
C GLU A 84 -8.06 -12.68 5.18
N LEU A 85 -7.30 -11.86 5.92
CA LEU A 85 -7.45 -11.72 7.37
C LEU A 85 -8.86 -11.27 7.78
N MET A 86 -9.44 -10.29 7.07
CA MET A 86 -10.81 -9.85 7.35
C MET A 86 -11.84 -10.97 7.08
N ALA A 87 -11.62 -11.80 6.07
CA ALA A 87 -12.50 -12.90 5.72
C ALA A 87 -12.45 -14.08 6.71
N GLU A 88 -11.29 -14.35 7.31
CA GLU A 88 -11.12 -15.41 8.32
C GLU A 88 -11.82 -15.07 9.65
N GLU A 89 -11.93 -13.79 9.98
CA GLU A 89 -12.50 -13.29 11.24
C GLU A 89 -14.02 -13.00 11.16
N SER A 90 -14.61 -13.10 9.96
CA SER A 90 -16.03 -12.80 9.66
C SER A 90 -16.98 -14.00 9.79
#